data_AF-A0A7J8XLI9-F1
#
_entry.id   AF-A0A7J8XLI9-F1
#
_cell.length_a   1.000
_cell.length_b   1.000
_cell.length_c   1.000
_cell.angle_alpha   90.00
_cell.angle_beta   90.00
_cell.angle_gamma   90.00
#
_symmetry.space_group_name_H-M   'P 1'
#
loop_
_entity.id
_entity.type
_entity.pdbx_description
1 polymer ?
#
loop_
_entity_poly.entity_id
_entity_poly.type
_entity_poly.pdbx_seq_one_letter_code
_entity_poly.pdbx_strand_id
1 'polypeptide(L)'
;MFEFSGCWQRDAANTKTLAFDGVFITLYSVALEKSQMVLRDHVKKAVPSTWEPAALARFIGTYGTHIVVGVKMGGKDVIYIKQQHSSTLQPADIQKRLKDMADKRFLDANEHYGTVSEQVFQSDKV
;
A
#
# COMPACT_ATOMS: atom_id res chain seq x y z
N MET A 1 -1.30 5.46 -3.60
CA MET A 1 -1.26 6.12 -2.29
C MET A 1 -0.41 7.38 -2.43
N PHE A 2 -0.90 8.53 -1.96
CA PHE A 2 -0.29 9.88 -2.08
C PHE A 2 -0.04 10.47 -3.47
N GLU A 3 -0.43 9.78 -4.54
CA GLU A 3 -0.44 10.29 -5.92
C GLU A 3 0.91 10.91 -6.37
N PHE A 4 2.02 10.28 -5.98
CA PHE A 4 3.33 10.61 -6.52
C PHE A 4 3.46 10.07 -7.94
N SER A 5 3.76 10.96 -8.88
CA SER A 5 3.82 10.70 -10.32
C SER A 5 4.99 11.41 -11.00
N GLY A 6 5.80 12.17 -10.24
CA GLY A 6 6.93 12.94 -10.74
C GLY A 6 8.29 12.41 -10.30
N CYS A 7 9.33 13.23 -10.50
CA CYS A 7 10.61 12.99 -9.86
C CYS A 7 10.48 13.16 -8.35
N TRP A 8 11.17 12.30 -7.59
CA TRP A 8 11.05 12.25 -6.14
C TRP A 8 11.36 13.60 -5.48
N GLN A 9 12.29 14.37 -6.05
CA GLN A 9 12.67 15.68 -5.53
C GLN A 9 11.51 16.67 -5.56
N ARG A 10 10.77 16.72 -6.67
CA ARG A 10 9.62 17.62 -6.83
C ARG A 10 8.47 17.20 -5.93
N ASP A 11 8.21 15.92 -5.86
CA ASP A 11 7.14 15.37 -5.04
C ASP A 11 7.42 15.58 -3.54
N ALA A 12 8.68 15.46 -3.11
CA ALA A 12 9.13 15.80 -1.77
C ALA A 12 9.04 17.31 -1.50
N ALA A 13 9.52 18.16 -2.42
CA ALA A 13 9.55 19.61 -2.25
C ALA A 13 8.14 20.22 -2.09
N ASN A 14 7.13 19.68 -2.76
CA ASN A 14 5.75 20.17 -2.67
C ASN A 14 4.97 19.59 -1.48
N THR A 15 5.54 18.65 -0.73
CA THR A 15 4.85 17.93 0.33
C THR A 15 5.37 18.35 1.70
N LYS A 16 4.49 18.85 2.56
CA LYS A 16 4.81 19.18 3.96
C LYS A 16 4.78 17.94 4.85
N THR A 17 3.71 17.17 4.74
CA THR A 17 3.45 16.02 5.61
C THR A 17 2.56 15.03 4.86
N LEU A 18 2.79 13.75 5.11
CA LEU A 18 1.97 12.65 4.64
C LEU A 18 1.40 11.95 5.87
N ALA A 19 0.11 11.67 5.87
CA ALA A 19 -0.53 10.92 6.93
C ALA A 19 -1.54 9.95 6.31
N PHE A 20 -1.67 8.76 6.90
CA PHE A 20 -2.68 7.78 6.49
C PHE A 20 -3.20 7.04 7.71
N ASP A 21 -4.44 6.57 7.60
CA ASP A 21 -5.09 5.72 8.60
C ASP A 21 -5.94 4.69 7.86
N GLY A 22 -6.11 3.51 8.43
CA GLY A 22 -6.82 2.44 7.76
C GLY A 22 -6.91 1.14 8.53
N VAL A 23 -7.80 0.28 8.05
CA VAL A 23 -8.01 -1.07 8.56
C VAL A 23 -7.27 -2.05 7.67
N PHE A 24 -6.45 -2.91 8.28
CA PHE A 24 -5.65 -3.92 7.59
C PHE A 24 -6.03 -5.31 8.11
N ILE A 25 -6.60 -6.13 7.24
CA ILE A 25 -6.95 -7.52 7.55
C ILE A 25 -5.92 -8.41 6.90
N THR A 26 -5.21 -9.20 7.70
CA THR A 26 -4.28 -10.22 7.21
C THR A 26 -4.95 -11.59 7.27
N LEU A 27 -5.07 -12.27 6.13
CA LEU A 27 -5.60 -13.63 6.02
C LEU A 27 -4.48 -14.67 6.11
N TYR A 28 -3.38 -14.44 5.39
CA TYR A 28 -2.19 -15.30 5.43
C TYR A 28 -0.93 -14.52 5.08
N SER A 29 0.23 -15.10 5.40
CA SER A 29 1.54 -14.51 5.09
C SER A 29 2.34 -15.46 4.23
N VAL A 30 3.01 -14.92 3.21
CA VAL A 30 3.97 -15.65 2.38
C VAL A 30 5.32 -14.98 2.59
N ALA A 31 6.36 -15.76 2.87
CA ALA A 31 7.72 -15.27 2.98
C ALA A 31 8.67 -16.24 2.27
N LEU A 32 9.67 -15.69 1.61
CA LEU A 32 10.73 -16.50 1.02
C LEU A 32 11.70 -16.95 2.10
N GLU A 33 12.02 -18.24 2.05
CA GLU A 33 13.07 -18.82 2.87
C GLU A 33 14.43 -18.48 2.25
N LYS A 34 15.37 -18.01 3.09
CA LYS A 34 16.64 -17.39 2.64
C LYS A 34 17.55 -18.32 1.81
N SER A 35 17.30 -19.62 1.80
CA SER A 35 18.25 -20.65 1.36
C SER A 35 17.95 -21.30 0.00
N GLN A 36 16.80 -21.05 -0.65
CA GLN A 36 16.40 -21.82 -1.85
C GLN A 36 15.87 -21.00 -3.03
N MET A 37 16.40 -19.79 -3.25
CA MET A 37 15.98 -18.98 -4.39
C MET A 37 16.79 -19.31 -5.65
N VAL A 38 16.11 -19.75 -6.70
CA VAL A 38 16.68 -19.91 -8.04
C VAL A 38 15.94 -19.00 -9.01
N LEU A 39 16.69 -18.23 -9.80
CA LEU A 39 16.12 -17.44 -10.87
C LEU A 39 15.44 -18.35 -11.90
N ARG A 40 14.26 -17.96 -12.39
CA ARG A 40 13.61 -18.63 -13.52
C ARG A 40 14.49 -18.50 -14.76
N ASP A 41 14.49 -19.51 -15.63
CA ASP A 41 15.42 -19.57 -16.76
C ASP A 41 15.29 -18.41 -17.74
N HIS A 42 14.09 -17.90 -17.95
CA HIS A 42 13.88 -16.72 -18.79
C HIS A 42 14.51 -15.46 -18.17
N VAL A 43 14.49 -15.32 -16.84
CA VAL A 43 15.14 -14.19 -16.14
C VAL A 43 16.65 -14.32 -16.27
N LYS A 44 17.21 -15.52 -16.03
CA LYS A 44 18.65 -15.79 -16.20
C LYS A 44 19.14 -15.42 -17.60
N LYS A 45 18.40 -15.82 -18.64
CA LYS A 45 18.71 -15.53 -20.05
C LYS A 45 18.61 -14.03 -20.38
N ALA A 46 17.76 -13.29 -19.68
CA ALA A 46 17.60 -11.86 -19.91
C ALA A 46 18.65 -11.01 -19.20
N VAL A 47 19.37 -11.55 -18.20
CA VAL A 47 20.48 -10.84 -17.57
C VAL A 47 21.57 -10.58 -18.62
N PRO A 48 21.97 -9.32 -18.84
CA PRO A 48 23.05 -9.00 -19.77
C PRO A 48 24.35 -9.70 -19.33
N SER A 49 25.01 -10.39 -20.27
CA SER A 49 26.28 -11.07 -20.02
C SER A 49 27.49 -10.13 -19.96
N THR A 50 27.29 -8.86 -20.33
CA THR A 50 28.31 -7.81 -20.34
C THR A 50 27.75 -6.51 -19.76
N TRP A 51 28.64 -5.62 -19.36
CA TRP A 51 28.29 -4.31 -18.82
C TRP A 51 27.93 -3.33 -19.95
N GLU A 52 26.69 -3.43 -20.45
CA GLU A 52 26.14 -2.51 -21.46
C GLU A 52 25.01 -1.67 -20.81
N PRO A 53 25.18 -0.35 -20.63
CA PRO A 53 24.24 0.47 -19.89
C PRO A 53 22.80 0.42 -20.40
N ALA A 54 22.58 0.38 -21.72
CA ALA A 54 21.24 0.31 -22.29
C ALA A 54 20.59 -1.06 -22.04
N ALA A 55 21.35 -2.17 -22.10
CA ALA A 55 20.86 -3.51 -21.77
C ALA A 55 20.48 -3.63 -20.28
N LEU A 56 21.29 -3.06 -19.38
CA LEU A 56 20.98 -3.01 -17.95
C LEU A 56 19.73 -2.17 -17.68
N ALA A 57 19.61 -1.00 -18.32
CA ALA A 57 18.42 -0.16 -18.23
C ALA A 57 17.16 -0.87 -18.74
N ARG A 58 17.25 -1.60 -19.86
CA ARG A 58 16.15 -2.43 -20.38
C ARG A 58 15.78 -3.57 -19.43
N PHE A 59 16.76 -4.25 -18.84
CA PHE A 59 16.52 -5.30 -17.86
C PHE A 59 15.80 -4.76 -16.62
N ILE A 60 16.27 -3.64 -16.06
CA ILE A 60 15.62 -2.96 -14.92
C ILE A 60 14.21 -2.49 -15.29
N GLY A 61 14.02 -1.94 -16.49
CA GLY A 61 12.70 -1.54 -16.97
C GLY A 61 11.72 -2.72 -17.10
N THR A 62 12.23 -3.91 -17.41
CA THR A 62 11.41 -5.13 -17.60
C THR A 62 11.14 -5.86 -16.30
N TYR A 63 12.16 -6.05 -15.45
CA TYR A 63 12.10 -6.89 -14.25
C TYR A 63 12.01 -6.09 -12.94
N GLY A 64 12.18 -4.78 -12.98
CA GLY A 64 12.20 -3.91 -11.82
C GLY A 64 13.54 -3.86 -11.10
N THR A 65 13.52 -3.29 -9.90
CA THR A 65 14.73 -3.04 -9.08
C THR A 65 14.78 -3.87 -7.79
N HIS A 66 13.65 -4.45 -7.37
CA HIS A 66 13.52 -5.15 -6.09
C HIS A 66 12.74 -6.45 -6.29
N ILE A 67 12.99 -7.42 -5.42
CA ILE A 67 12.18 -8.63 -5.28
C ILE A 67 11.33 -8.56 -4.02
N VAL A 68 10.13 -9.16 -4.06
CA VAL A 68 9.28 -9.28 -2.88
C VAL A 68 9.72 -10.50 -2.08
N VAL A 69 10.32 -10.29 -0.91
CA VAL A 69 10.78 -11.38 -0.03
C VAL A 69 9.72 -11.86 0.97
N GLY A 70 8.63 -11.11 1.11
CA GLY A 70 7.48 -11.51 1.89
C GLY A 70 6.32 -10.55 1.75
N VAL A 71 5.11 -11.06 1.88
CA VAL A 71 3.85 -10.32 1.74
C VAL A 71 2.82 -10.88 2.70
N LYS A 72 2.04 -9.97 3.31
CA LYS A 72 0.81 -10.30 4.02
C LYS A 72 -0.36 -10.14 3.05
N MET A 73 -1.10 -11.21 2.83
CA MET A 73 -2.23 -11.26 1.92
C MET A 73 -3.53 -11.06 2.69
N GLY A 74 -4.41 -10.23 2.15
CA GLY A 74 -5.70 -9.91 2.75
C GLY A 74 -6.27 -8.61 2.19
N GLY A 75 -7.09 -7.93 2.98
CA GLY A 75 -7.74 -6.68 2.62
C GLY A 75 -7.11 -5.48 3.30
N LYS A 76 -7.14 -4.32 2.65
CA LYS A 76 -6.85 -3.04 3.29
C LYS A 76 -7.86 -2.00 2.82
N ASP A 77 -8.40 -1.25 3.77
CA ASP A 77 -9.11 0.00 3.48
C ASP A 77 -8.36 1.16 4.14
N VAL A 78 -7.91 2.13 3.35
CA VAL A 78 -6.98 3.17 3.80
C VAL A 78 -7.41 4.53 3.27
N ILE A 79 -7.49 5.50 4.16
CA ILE A 79 -7.58 6.92 3.84
C ILE A 79 -6.22 7.57 4.04
N TYR A 80 -5.94 8.61 3.26
CA TYR A 80 -4.68 9.31 3.34
C TYR A 80 -4.85 10.80 3.06
N ILE A 81 -4.00 11.60 3.69
CA ILE A 81 -3.91 13.05 3.50
C ILE A 81 -2.49 13.39 3.06
N LYS A 82 -2.40 14.09 1.93
CA LYS A 82 -1.17 14.75 1.48
C LYS A 82 -1.28 16.23 1.80
N GLN A 83 -0.47 16.70 2.72
CA GLN A 83 -0.39 18.13 3.05
C GLN A 83 0.61 18.81 2.11
N GLN A 84 0.14 19.81 1.35
CA GLN A 84 1.00 20.62 0.48
C GLN A 84 1.91 21.54 1.31
N HIS A 85 3.10 21.85 0.82
CA HIS A 85 4.06 22.74 1.51
C HIS A 85 3.47 24.11 1.85
N SER A 86 2.62 24.67 0.98
CA SER A 86 1.95 25.96 1.19
C SER A 86 0.90 25.94 2.33
N SER A 87 0.53 24.78 2.85
CA SER A 87 -0.45 24.66 3.93
C SER A 87 0.08 25.26 5.23
N THR A 88 -0.71 26.16 5.82
CA THR A 88 -0.45 26.77 7.14
C THR A 88 -0.82 25.86 8.30
N LEU A 89 -1.65 24.83 8.08
CA LEU A 89 -2.04 23.85 9.09
C LEU A 89 -0.81 23.17 9.74
N GLN A 90 -0.92 22.93 11.04
CA GLN A 90 0.11 22.20 11.79
C GLN A 90 -0.09 20.69 11.62
N PRO A 91 0.97 19.87 11.79
CA PRO A 91 0.85 18.42 11.71
C PRO A 91 -0.23 17.84 12.64
N ALA A 92 -0.40 18.43 13.83
CA ALA A 92 -1.45 18.02 14.77
C ALA A 92 -2.88 18.22 14.21
N ASP A 93 -3.12 19.30 13.47
CA ASP A 93 -4.42 19.55 12.82
C ASP A 93 -4.69 18.51 11.74
N ILE A 94 -3.67 18.13 10.97
CA ILE A 94 -3.75 17.09 9.94
C ILE A 94 -4.05 15.74 10.58
N GLN A 95 -3.36 15.39 11.66
CA GLN A 95 -3.60 14.17 12.39
C GLN A 95 -5.03 14.11 12.95
N LYS A 96 -5.51 15.19 13.56
CA LYS A 96 -6.89 15.26 14.06
C LYS A 96 -7.90 15.07 12.93
N ARG A 97 -7.74 15.78 11.81
CA ARG A 97 -8.62 15.64 10.64
C ARG A 97 -8.62 14.23 10.08
N LEU A 98 -7.44 13.61 9.97
CA LEU A 98 -7.32 12.23 9.50
C LEU A 98 -8.08 11.28 10.43
N LYS A 99 -7.90 11.43 11.75
CA LYS A 99 -8.61 10.64 12.74
C LYS A 99 -10.13 10.81 12.64
N ASP A 100 -10.63 12.04 12.59
CA ASP A 100 -12.07 12.31 12.50
C ASP A 100 -12.67 11.65 11.23
N MET A 101 -11.93 11.66 10.10
CA MET A 101 -12.34 10.95 8.88
C MET A 101 -12.26 9.43 9.02
N ALA A 102 -11.25 8.91 9.71
CA ALA A 102 -11.06 7.48 9.96
C ALA A 102 -12.20 6.94 10.83
N ASP A 103 -12.46 7.62 11.95
CA ASP A 103 -13.51 7.27 12.91
C ASP A 103 -14.87 7.22 12.18
N LYS A 104 -15.21 8.25 11.40
CA LYS A 104 -16.43 8.26 10.59
C LYS A 104 -16.48 7.13 9.56
N ARG A 105 -15.37 6.80 8.90
CA ARG A 105 -15.35 5.77 7.84
C ARG A 105 -15.42 4.35 8.40
N PHE A 106 -14.75 4.10 9.52
CA PHE A 106 -14.48 2.76 10.02
C PHE A 106 -15.29 2.38 11.27
N LEU A 107 -15.74 3.35 12.08
CA LEU A 107 -16.60 3.07 13.24
C LEU A 107 -18.08 3.00 12.82
N ASP A 108 -18.58 3.94 12.01
CA ASP A 108 -19.97 3.91 11.50
C ASP A 108 -20.26 2.64 10.68
N ALA A 109 -19.24 2.08 10.02
CA ALA A 109 -19.34 0.82 9.29
C ALA A 109 -19.59 -0.38 10.22
N ASN A 110 -18.99 -0.41 11.41
CA ASN A 110 -19.18 -1.51 12.36
C ASN A 110 -20.60 -1.56 12.95
N GLU A 111 -21.29 -0.43 13.06
CA GLU A 111 -22.70 -0.42 13.48
C GLU A 111 -23.61 -1.08 12.44
N HIS A 112 -23.29 -0.95 11.14
CA HIS A 112 -24.11 -1.51 10.06
C HIS A 112 -23.83 -3.00 9.80
N TYR A 113 -22.60 -3.48 10.00
CA TYR A 113 -22.29 -4.91 9.84
C TYR A 113 -22.77 -5.77 11.03
N GLY A 114 -22.93 -5.19 12.23
CA GLY A 114 -23.56 -5.87 13.36
C GLY A 114 -25.04 -6.19 13.09
N THR A 115 -25.78 -5.25 12.53
CA THR A 115 -27.22 -5.40 12.27
C THR A 115 -27.52 -6.34 11.09
N VAL A 116 -26.70 -6.35 10.04
CA VAL A 116 -26.90 -7.25 8.89
C VAL A 116 -26.61 -8.71 9.27
N SER A 117 -25.61 -8.97 10.11
CA SER A 117 -25.33 -10.33 10.59
C SER A 117 -26.48 -10.89 11.43
N GLU A 118 -27.07 -10.09 12.33
CA GLU A 118 -28.21 -10.52 13.15
C GLU A 118 -29.50 -10.74 12.33
N GLN A 119 -29.74 -9.97 11.27
CA GLN A 119 -30.90 -10.17 10.40
C GLN A 119 -30.79 -11.44 9.56
N VAL A 120 -29.60 -11.79 9.07
CA VAL A 120 -29.40 -13.00 8.25
C VAL A 120 -29.59 -14.28 9.07
N PHE A 121 -29.23 -14.30 10.36
CA PHE A 121 -29.44 -15.47 11.22
C PHE A 121 -30.89 -15.66 11.71
N GLN A 122 -31.75 -14.63 11.65
CA GLN A 122 -33.15 -14.75 12.06
C GLN A 122 -34.08 -15.22 10.94
N SER A 123 -33.70 -15.03 9.67
CA SER A 123 -34.52 -15.42 8.51
C SER A 123 -34.49 -16.92 8.17
N ASP A 124 -33.59 -17.71 8.76
CA ASP A 124 -33.44 -19.15 8.50
C ASP A 124 -34.12 -20.07 9.53
N LYS A 125 -35.06 -19.53 10.32
CA LYS A 125 -35.95 -20.34 11.18
C LYS A 125 -37.41 -20.20 10.78
N VAL A 126 -37.82 -20.89 9.72
CA VAL A 126 -39.20 -21.38 9.49
C VAL A 126 -39.14 -22.79 8.93
#